data_AF-A0A6N2DS11-F1
#
_entry.id   AF-A0A6N2DS11-F1
#
_cell.length_a   1.000
_cell.length_b   1.000
_cell.length_c   1.000
_cell.angle_alpha   90.00
_cell.angle_beta   90.00
_cell.angle_gamma   90.00
#
_symmetry.space_group_name_H-M   'P 1'
#
loop_
_entity.id
_entity.type
_entity.pdbx_description
1 polymer ?
#
loop_
_entity_poly.entity_id
_entity_poly.type
_entity_poly.pdbx_seq_one_letter_code
_entity_poly.pdbx_strand_id
1 'polypeptide(L)'
;MVPLVAGGVHGLGARWHARSLSAAGGVAIAYVFVHLLPELSTAQADVEGSGLIPYLEHHVYVFALFGLVAAFGNQRFALAHEAERAVVAIGVASIGAFLVGYSLASRDDAAIQPIVLFTVALGLHYLVVDHGIASRYPHAYGRVGRYVVSGSVLAGGAMTILVELSPAALALMLALIAGAVILETFRHELPQAGSINFVAFVSSAAVYTALLLALGQ
;
A
#
# COMPACT_ATOMS: atom_id res chain seq x y z
N MET A 1 -1.39 28.35 41.87
CA MET A 1 -0.83 27.07 41.40
C MET A 1 -1.97 26.15 41.02
N VAL A 2 -2.00 25.71 39.76
CA VAL A 2 -2.40 24.37 39.23
C VAL A 2 -2.87 24.54 37.77
N PRO A 3 -2.03 24.17 36.80
CA PRO A 3 -2.51 23.72 35.49
C PRO A 3 -1.88 22.36 35.17
N LEU A 4 -2.61 21.24 35.37
CA LEU A 4 -2.06 19.91 35.12
C LEU A 4 -3.14 18.85 34.84
N VAL A 5 -4.11 19.13 33.95
CA VAL A 5 -5.05 18.07 33.49
C VAL A 5 -5.39 18.14 31.99
N ALA A 6 -5.26 19.29 31.31
CA ALA A 6 -5.62 19.41 29.90
C ALA A 6 -4.65 18.75 28.90
N GLY A 7 -3.40 18.44 29.31
CA GLY A 7 -2.40 17.81 28.43
C GLY A 7 -2.56 16.30 28.21
N GLY A 8 -3.30 15.61 29.09
CA GLY A 8 -3.40 14.13 29.08
C GLY A 8 -4.24 13.58 27.92
N VAL A 9 -5.35 14.23 27.60
CA VAL A 9 -6.29 13.77 26.56
C VAL A 9 -5.73 13.95 25.15
N HIS A 10 -5.01 15.05 24.89
CA HIS A 10 -4.37 15.27 23.59
C HIS A 10 -3.12 14.37 23.41
N GLY A 11 -2.36 14.12 24.49
CA GLY A 11 -1.20 13.23 24.46
C GLY A 11 -1.57 11.75 24.30
N LEU A 12 -2.67 11.29 24.91
CA LEU A 12 -3.17 9.93 24.71
C LEU A 12 -3.63 9.74 23.26
N GLY A 13 -4.42 10.67 22.70
CA GLY A 13 -4.86 10.62 21.30
C GLY A 13 -3.69 10.53 20.32
N ALA A 14 -2.66 11.37 20.49
CA ALA A 14 -1.46 11.35 19.65
C ALA A 14 -0.69 10.02 19.75
N ARG A 15 -0.57 9.42 20.94
CA ARG A 15 0.11 8.13 21.15
C ARG A 15 -0.67 6.95 20.58
N TRP A 16 -1.99 6.94 20.73
CA TRP A 16 -2.84 5.92 20.10
C TRP A 16 -2.77 6.02 18.58
N HIS A 17 -2.84 7.23 18.06
CA HIS A 17 -2.72 7.52 16.63
C HIS A 17 -1.38 7.02 16.04
N ALA A 18 -0.26 7.36 16.68
CA ALA A 18 1.06 6.88 16.32
C ALA A 18 1.17 5.34 16.33
N ARG A 19 0.60 4.68 17.35
CA ARG A 19 0.63 3.22 17.47
C ARG A 19 -0.17 2.53 16.37
N SER A 20 -1.36 3.04 16.07
CA SER A 20 -2.22 2.49 15.01
C SER A 20 -1.56 2.65 13.63
N LEU A 21 -0.92 3.78 13.37
CA LEU A 21 -0.23 4.02 12.11
C LEU A 21 0.97 3.08 11.93
N SER A 22 1.82 2.94 12.97
CA SER A 22 2.94 1.99 12.94
C SER A 22 2.48 0.53 12.86
N ALA A 23 1.38 0.18 13.51
CA ALA A 23 0.81 -1.16 13.40
C ALA A 23 0.32 -1.47 11.97
N ALA A 24 -0.32 -0.50 11.31
CA ALA A 24 -0.75 -0.65 9.93
C ALA A 24 0.45 -0.80 8.97
N GLY A 25 1.55 -0.05 9.20
CA GLY A 25 2.80 -0.23 8.47
C GLY A 25 3.41 -1.62 8.65
N GLY A 26 3.40 -2.15 9.88
CA GLY A 26 3.89 -3.50 10.19
C GLY A 26 3.07 -4.60 9.52
N VAL A 27 1.74 -4.47 9.50
CA VAL A 27 0.87 -5.40 8.75
C VAL A 27 1.16 -5.33 7.24
N ALA A 28 1.28 -4.13 6.67
CA ALA A 28 1.55 -3.95 5.25
C ALA A 28 2.89 -4.58 4.83
N ILE A 29 3.96 -4.37 5.61
CA ILE A 29 5.28 -4.94 5.29
C ILE A 29 5.27 -6.47 5.42
N ALA A 30 4.63 -7.01 6.45
CA ALA A 30 4.50 -8.46 6.64
C ALA A 30 3.74 -9.10 5.47
N TYR A 31 2.62 -8.49 5.08
CA TYR A 31 1.84 -8.92 3.93
C TYR A 31 2.66 -8.96 2.64
N VAL A 32 3.41 -7.89 2.35
CA VAL A 32 4.23 -7.86 1.12
C VAL A 32 5.29 -8.95 1.12
N PHE A 33 6.03 -9.12 2.22
CA PHE A 33 7.16 -10.05 2.25
C PHE A 33 6.77 -11.52 2.37
N VAL A 34 5.78 -11.82 3.22
CA VAL A 34 5.43 -13.21 3.54
C VAL A 34 4.49 -13.78 2.49
N HIS A 35 3.72 -12.94 1.80
CA HIS A 35 2.69 -13.41 0.89
C HIS A 35 2.85 -12.87 -0.53
N LEU A 36 2.88 -11.55 -0.71
CA LEU A 36 2.87 -10.96 -2.06
C LEU A 36 4.14 -11.32 -2.85
N LEU A 37 5.33 -11.23 -2.25
CA LEU A 37 6.59 -11.57 -2.93
C LEU A 37 6.69 -13.07 -3.32
N PRO A 38 6.35 -14.03 -2.44
CA PRO A 38 6.25 -15.44 -2.84
C PRO A 38 5.25 -15.69 -3.97
N GLU A 39 4.06 -15.10 -3.90
CA GLU A 39 3.01 -15.22 -4.93
C GLU A 39 3.47 -14.68 -6.29
N LEU A 40 4.20 -13.57 -6.27
CA LEU A 40 4.87 -13.00 -7.43
C LEU A 40 5.91 -13.95 -8.03
N SER A 41 6.65 -14.69 -7.20
CA SER A 41 7.59 -15.72 -7.66
C SER A 41 6.89 -16.90 -8.30
N THR A 42 5.71 -17.30 -7.82
CA THR A 42 4.92 -18.38 -8.45
C THR A 42 4.29 -17.92 -9.75
N ALA A 43 3.82 -16.67 -9.80
CA ALA A 43 3.21 -16.07 -10.99
C ALA A 43 4.23 -15.76 -12.11
N GLN A 44 5.53 -15.81 -11.83
CA GLN A 44 6.59 -15.66 -12.83
C GLN A 44 6.45 -16.72 -13.96
N ALA A 45 6.00 -17.93 -13.64
CA ALA A 45 5.76 -18.98 -14.63
C ALA A 45 4.65 -18.60 -15.64
N ASP A 46 3.59 -17.93 -15.18
CA ASP A 46 2.50 -17.46 -16.04
C ASP A 46 2.96 -16.33 -16.98
N VAL A 47 3.88 -15.48 -16.50
CA VAL A 47 4.47 -14.40 -17.31
C VAL A 47 5.42 -14.98 -18.37
N GLU A 48 6.26 -15.95 -18.01
CA GLU A 48 7.18 -16.62 -18.94
C GLU A 48 6.42 -17.36 -20.05
N GLY A 49 5.34 -18.05 -19.71
CA GLY A 49 4.48 -18.74 -20.67
C GLY A 49 3.69 -17.82 -21.60
N SER A 50 3.47 -16.55 -21.22
CA SER A 50 2.67 -15.59 -22.00
C SER A 50 3.39 -15.03 -23.24
N GLY A 51 4.73 -15.09 -23.29
CA GLY A 51 5.53 -14.53 -24.38
C GLY A 51 5.50 -12.99 -24.48
N LEU A 52 4.90 -12.27 -23.52
CA LEU A 52 4.75 -10.81 -23.53
C LEU A 52 6.11 -10.09 -23.54
N ILE A 53 7.12 -10.65 -22.87
CA ILE A 53 8.48 -10.11 -22.85
C ILE A 53 9.44 -11.29 -23.02
N PRO A 54 9.81 -11.66 -24.25
CA PRO A 54 10.89 -12.63 -24.43
C PRO A 54 12.17 -12.02 -23.84
N TYR A 55 13.07 -12.84 -23.26
CA TYR A 55 14.41 -12.47 -22.78
C TYR A 55 14.61 -11.93 -21.35
N LEU A 56 13.57 -11.76 -20.53
CA LEU A 56 13.75 -11.51 -19.09
C LEU A 56 13.35 -12.77 -18.30
N GLU A 57 14.20 -13.31 -17.44
CA GLU A 57 13.82 -14.44 -16.55
C GLU A 57 13.20 -13.96 -15.22
N HIS A 58 13.15 -12.64 -15.01
CA HIS A 58 12.79 -12.04 -13.71
C HIS A 58 11.82 -10.85 -13.89
N HIS A 59 10.85 -10.97 -14.80
CA HIS A 59 9.92 -9.87 -15.16
C HIS A 59 9.25 -9.28 -13.95
N VAL A 60 8.73 -10.14 -13.07
CA VAL A 60 7.94 -9.74 -11.92
C VAL A 60 8.78 -8.89 -10.95
N TYR A 61 10.02 -9.30 -10.67
CA TYR A 61 10.92 -8.52 -9.80
C TYR A 61 11.36 -7.19 -10.42
N VAL A 62 11.54 -7.13 -11.75
CA VAL A 62 11.85 -5.89 -12.46
C VAL A 62 10.67 -4.91 -12.39
N PHE A 63 9.45 -5.40 -12.49
CA PHE A 63 8.25 -4.57 -12.31
C PHE A 63 8.08 -4.10 -10.87
N ALA A 64 8.39 -4.94 -9.89
CA ALA A 64 8.45 -4.50 -8.49
C ALA A 64 9.51 -3.42 -8.28
N LEU A 65 10.71 -3.58 -8.85
CA LEU A 65 11.73 -2.53 -8.82
C LEU A 65 11.24 -1.25 -9.51
N PHE A 66 10.57 -1.36 -10.65
CA PHE A 66 10.01 -0.21 -11.35
C PHE A 66 8.95 0.51 -10.50
N GLY A 67 8.05 -0.23 -9.85
CA GLY A 67 7.08 0.33 -8.91
C GLY A 67 7.74 1.08 -7.74
N LEU A 68 8.80 0.51 -7.18
CA LEU A 68 9.61 1.15 -6.14
C LEU A 68 10.29 2.43 -6.64
N VAL A 69 10.94 2.38 -7.81
CA VAL A 69 11.62 3.54 -8.42
C VAL A 69 10.62 4.63 -8.81
N ALA A 70 9.45 4.26 -9.32
CA ALA A 70 8.38 5.21 -9.64
C ALA A 70 7.87 5.92 -8.37
N ALA A 71 7.65 5.18 -7.28
CA ALA A 71 7.29 5.76 -5.99
C ALA A 71 8.38 6.70 -5.46
N PHE A 72 9.66 6.35 -5.62
CA PHE A 72 10.79 7.20 -5.25
C PHE A 72 10.87 8.48 -6.10
N GLY A 73 10.75 8.33 -7.42
CA GLY A 73 10.73 9.44 -8.37
C GLY A 73 9.58 10.40 -8.07
N ASN A 74 8.40 9.88 -7.74
CA ASN A 74 7.24 10.66 -7.34
C ASN A 74 7.52 11.52 -6.09
N GLN A 75 8.17 10.93 -5.08
CA GLN A 75 8.57 11.67 -3.88
C GLN A 75 9.56 12.78 -4.23
N ARG A 76 10.53 12.51 -5.10
CA ARG A 76 11.52 13.51 -5.52
C ARG A 76 10.87 14.63 -6.34
N PHE A 77 9.95 14.29 -7.23
CA PHE A 77 9.19 15.24 -8.04
C PHE A 77 8.34 16.15 -7.18
N ALA A 78 7.60 15.56 -6.22
CA ALA A 78 6.82 16.30 -5.25
C ALA A 78 7.72 17.29 -4.49
N LEU A 79 8.90 16.87 -4.01
CA LEU A 79 9.84 17.79 -3.35
C LEU A 79 10.30 18.96 -4.24
N ALA A 80 10.38 18.80 -5.56
CA ALA A 80 10.76 19.87 -6.46
C ALA A 80 9.59 20.81 -6.87
N HIS A 81 8.34 20.33 -6.83
CA HIS A 81 7.17 21.06 -7.36
C HIS A 81 6.15 21.35 -6.25
N GLU A 82 6.45 22.31 -5.37
CA GLU A 82 5.65 22.58 -4.16
C GLU A 82 4.17 22.83 -4.43
N ALA A 83 3.87 23.56 -5.50
CA ALA A 83 2.50 23.92 -5.89
C ALA A 83 1.65 22.70 -6.29
N GLU A 84 2.28 21.66 -6.83
CA GLU A 84 1.61 20.47 -7.39
C GLU A 84 1.65 19.27 -6.46
N ARG A 85 2.43 19.35 -5.36
CA ARG A 85 2.63 18.26 -4.38
C ARG A 85 1.34 17.55 -3.98
N ALA A 86 0.28 18.30 -3.68
CA ALA A 86 -0.99 17.72 -3.26
C ALA A 86 -1.68 16.95 -4.39
N VAL A 87 -1.70 17.51 -5.60
CA VAL A 87 -2.30 16.88 -6.78
C VAL A 87 -1.55 15.60 -7.15
N VAL A 88 -0.22 15.68 -7.15
CA VAL A 88 0.66 14.54 -7.41
C VAL A 88 0.44 13.43 -6.37
N ALA A 89 0.42 13.76 -5.07
CA ALA A 89 0.20 12.79 -4.01
C ALA A 89 -1.19 12.12 -4.10
N ILE A 90 -2.24 12.90 -4.34
CA ILE A 90 -3.60 12.39 -4.52
C ILE A 90 -3.67 11.52 -5.77
N GLY A 91 -3.06 11.95 -6.88
CA GLY A 91 -3.05 11.21 -8.14
C GLY A 91 -2.39 9.86 -8.02
N VAL A 92 -1.19 9.79 -7.41
CA VAL A 92 -0.49 8.52 -7.18
C VAL A 92 -1.27 7.60 -6.24
N ALA A 93 -1.83 8.11 -5.15
CA ALA A 93 -2.68 7.32 -4.26
C ALA A 93 -3.93 6.81 -4.98
N SER A 94 -4.50 7.60 -5.89
CA SER A 94 -5.68 7.23 -6.68
C SER A 94 -5.36 6.14 -7.71
N ILE A 95 -4.20 6.24 -8.39
CA ILE A 95 -3.72 5.18 -9.29
C ILE A 95 -3.52 3.89 -8.51
N GLY A 96 -2.80 3.93 -7.39
CA GLY A 96 -2.64 2.76 -6.54
C GLY A 96 -4.00 2.17 -6.12
N ALA A 97 -4.90 3.02 -5.63
CA ALA A 97 -6.22 2.62 -5.15
C ALA A 97 -7.04 1.94 -6.24
N PHE A 98 -6.96 2.45 -7.47
CA PHE A 98 -7.57 1.83 -8.64
C PHE A 98 -6.99 0.44 -8.93
N LEU A 99 -5.67 0.31 -9.01
CA LEU A 99 -5.04 -0.97 -9.31
C LEU A 99 -5.35 -2.02 -8.23
N VAL A 100 -5.44 -1.59 -6.97
CA VAL A 100 -5.82 -2.45 -5.85
C VAL A 100 -7.30 -2.84 -5.91
N GLY A 101 -8.19 -1.90 -6.23
CA GLY A 101 -9.61 -2.18 -6.43
C GLY A 101 -9.84 -3.20 -7.56
N TYR A 102 -9.15 -3.03 -8.68
CA TYR A 102 -9.14 -4.00 -9.77
C TYR A 102 -8.63 -5.36 -9.29
N SER A 103 -7.47 -5.38 -8.62
CA SER A 103 -6.85 -6.62 -8.11
C SER A 103 -7.73 -7.36 -7.11
N LEU A 104 -8.57 -6.65 -6.35
CA LEU A 104 -9.49 -7.24 -5.38
C LEU A 104 -10.68 -7.90 -6.08
N ALA A 105 -11.19 -7.30 -7.17
CA ALA A 105 -12.36 -7.75 -7.88
C ALA A 105 -12.07 -8.82 -8.95
N SER A 106 -10.83 -8.94 -9.44
CA SER A 106 -10.43 -9.94 -10.45
C SER A 106 -10.09 -11.33 -9.88
N ARG A 107 -10.48 -11.64 -8.64
CA ARG A 107 -9.98 -12.82 -7.89
C ARG A 107 -10.84 -14.08 -8.00
N ASP A 108 -11.49 -14.29 -9.14
CA ASP A 108 -12.37 -15.46 -9.32
C ASP A 108 -11.61 -16.81 -9.30
N ASP A 109 -10.27 -16.81 -9.32
CA ASP A 109 -9.48 -18.00 -9.03
C ASP A 109 -9.13 -18.12 -7.53
N ALA A 110 -9.59 -19.23 -6.92
CA ALA A 110 -9.31 -19.63 -5.54
C ALA A 110 -7.81 -19.76 -5.19
N ALA A 111 -6.92 -19.61 -6.18
CA ALA A 111 -5.47 -19.60 -6.02
C ALA A 111 -4.92 -18.30 -5.41
N ILE A 112 -5.67 -17.19 -5.47
CA ILE A 112 -5.21 -15.87 -5.03
C ILE A 112 -6.02 -15.43 -3.78
N GLN A 113 -5.48 -15.84 -2.63
CA GLN A 113 -5.67 -15.25 -1.29
C GLN A 113 -7.04 -15.40 -0.61
N PRO A 114 -7.04 -15.50 0.74
CA PRO A 114 -8.19 -15.14 1.54
C PRO A 114 -8.45 -13.64 1.33
N ILE A 115 -9.52 -13.30 0.60
CA ILE A 115 -10.00 -11.93 0.34
C ILE A 115 -9.93 -11.06 1.60
N VAL A 116 -10.21 -11.65 2.76
CA VAL A 116 -10.14 -10.99 4.07
C VAL A 116 -8.74 -10.48 4.41
N LEU A 117 -7.69 -11.31 4.28
CA LEU A 117 -6.33 -10.91 4.65
C LEU A 117 -5.82 -9.82 3.73
N PHE A 118 -6.01 -9.97 2.42
CA PHE A 118 -5.67 -8.93 1.45
C PHE A 118 -6.36 -7.60 1.76
N THR A 119 -7.68 -7.67 2.00
CA THR A 119 -8.48 -6.48 2.32
C THR A 119 -8.02 -5.82 3.60
N VAL A 120 -7.67 -6.60 4.64
CA VAL A 120 -7.13 -6.06 5.89
C VAL A 120 -5.77 -5.39 5.66
N ALA A 121 -4.84 -6.08 5.00
CA ALA A 121 -3.50 -5.56 4.78
C ALA A 121 -3.49 -4.27 3.94
N LEU A 122 -4.19 -4.28 2.81
CA LEU A 122 -4.28 -3.10 1.95
C LEU A 122 -5.20 -2.03 2.50
N GLY A 123 -6.28 -2.39 3.18
CA GLY A 123 -7.11 -1.43 3.90
C GLY A 123 -6.28 -0.64 4.91
N LEU A 124 -5.48 -1.34 5.72
CA LEU A 124 -4.54 -0.71 6.66
C LEU A 124 -3.47 0.12 5.94
N HIS A 125 -2.89 -0.38 4.85
CA HIS A 125 -1.94 0.39 4.05
C HIS A 125 -2.55 1.70 3.50
N TYR A 126 -3.74 1.64 2.91
CA TYR A 126 -4.41 2.83 2.40
C TYR A 126 -4.80 3.78 3.52
N LEU A 127 -5.17 3.30 4.72
CA LEU A 127 -5.36 4.18 5.89
C LEU A 127 -4.09 4.95 6.25
N VAL A 128 -2.91 4.32 6.14
CA VAL A 128 -1.61 5.00 6.35
C VAL A 128 -1.36 6.04 5.28
N VAL A 129 -1.58 5.69 4.00
CA VAL A 129 -1.44 6.62 2.87
C VAL A 129 -2.39 7.81 3.02
N ASP A 130 -3.65 7.53 3.34
CA ASP A 130 -4.72 8.50 3.51
C ASP A 130 -4.38 9.50 4.61
N HIS A 131 -3.97 8.99 5.77
CA HIS A 131 -3.50 9.81 6.88
C HIS A 131 -2.26 10.63 6.48
N GLY A 132 -1.33 10.04 5.74
CA GLY A 132 -0.11 10.69 5.26
C GLY A 132 -0.37 11.84 4.27
N ILE A 133 -1.45 11.80 3.49
CA ILE A 133 -1.88 12.87 2.59
C ILE A 133 -2.69 13.91 3.35
N ALA A 134 -3.62 13.48 4.20
CA ALA A 134 -4.47 14.36 5.00
C ALA A 134 -3.65 15.26 5.95
N SER A 135 -2.60 14.71 6.56
CA SER A 135 -1.70 15.46 7.45
C SER A 135 -0.84 16.50 6.71
N ARG A 136 -0.41 16.20 5.48
CA ARG A 136 0.46 17.08 4.67
C ARG A 136 -0.32 18.10 3.84
N TYR A 137 -1.51 17.76 3.37
CA TYR A 137 -2.31 18.55 2.43
C TYR A 137 -3.80 18.64 2.84
N PRO A 138 -4.12 19.12 4.06
CA PRO A 138 -5.47 19.02 4.64
C PRO A 138 -6.55 19.70 3.79
N HIS A 139 -6.25 20.87 3.19
CA HIS A 139 -7.21 21.60 2.36
C HIS A 139 -7.55 20.87 1.04
N ALA A 140 -6.53 20.43 0.30
CA ALA A 140 -6.73 19.73 -0.97
C ALA A 140 -7.40 18.35 -0.76
N TYR A 141 -6.93 17.63 0.26
CA TYR A 141 -7.41 16.30 0.59
C TYR A 141 -8.85 16.33 1.13
N GLY A 142 -9.18 17.25 2.05
CA GLY A 142 -10.52 17.38 2.62
C GLY A 142 -11.58 17.84 1.62
N ARG A 143 -11.21 18.67 0.64
CA ARG A 143 -12.16 19.18 -0.37
C ARG A 143 -12.48 18.13 -1.44
N VAL A 144 -11.46 17.45 -1.97
CA VAL A 144 -11.61 16.57 -3.13
C VAL A 144 -10.86 15.25 -2.96
N GLY A 145 -9.64 15.27 -2.42
CA GLY A 145 -8.75 14.11 -2.43
C GLY A 145 -9.34 12.82 -1.87
N ARG A 146 -10.05 12.89 -0.73
CA ARG A 146 -10.69 11.71 -0.13
C ARG A 146 -11.67 10.99 -1.08
N TYR A 147 -12.46 11.77 -1.82
CA TYR A 147 -13.46 11.23 -2.73
C TYR A 147 -12.81 10.63 -3.97
N VAL A 148 -11.72 11.24 -4.45
CA VAL A 148 -10.97 10.74 -5.60
C VAL A 148 -10.29 9.41 -5.26
N VAL A 149 -9.61 9.32 -4.12
CA VAL A 149 -8.92 8.08 -3.71
C VAL A 149 -9.93 6.96 -3.44
N SER A 150 -10.97 7.21 -2.65
CA SER A 150 -11.99 6.18 -2.38
C SER A 150 -12.78 5.79 -3.64
N GLY A 151 -13.12 6.77 -4.49
CA GLY A 151 -13.78 6.51 -5.77
C GLY A 151 -12.91 5.69 -6.72
N SER A 152 -11.59 5.81 -6.64
CA SER A 152 -10.65 5.04 -7.47
C SER A 152 -10.68 3.55 -7.13
N VAL A 153 -10.80 3.17 -5.85
CA VAL A 153 -10.98 1.75 -5.46
C VAL A 153 -12.23 1.16 -6.12
N LEU A 154 -13.35 1.88 -6.04
CA LEU A 154 -14.63 1.44 -6.63
C LEU A 154 -14.54 1.38 -8.15
N ALA A 155 -13.93 2.38 -8.78
CA ALA A 155 -13.73 2.41 -10.23
C ALA A 155 -12.84 1.24 -10.70
N GLY A 156 -11.77 0.93 -9.96
CA GLY A 156 -10.91 -0.23 -10.22
C GLY A 156 -11.69 -1.53 -10.14
N GLY A 157 -12.48 -1.70 -9.08
CA GLY A 157 -13.33 -2.88 -8.93
C GLY A 157 -14.40 -3.01 -10.01
N ALA A 158 -15.03 -1.91 -10.42
CA ALA A 158 -16.01 -1.91 -11.52
C ALA A 158 -15.36 -2.18 -12.89
N MET A 159 -14.08 -1.85 -13.05
CA MET A 159 -13.38 -2.02 -14.33
C MET A 159 -13.23 -3.49 -14.73
N THR A 160 -13.28 -4.43 -13.78
CA THR A 160 -13.23 -5.87 -14.07
C THR A 160 -14.41 -6.36 -14.91
N ILE A 161 -15.54 -5.65 -14.86
CA ILE A 161 -16.72 -5.93 -15.69
C ILE A 161 -16.47 -5.59 -17.16
N LEU A 162 -15.56 -4.65 -17.43
CA LEU A 162 -15.29 -4.11 -18.76
C LEU A 162 -14.03 -4.70 -19.38
N VAL A 163 -13.03 -5.00 -18.56
CA VAL A 163 -11.72 -5.47 -18.99
C VAL A 163 -11.27 -6.61 -18.08
N GLU A 164 -11.05 -7.78 -18.70
CA GLU A 164 -10.41 -8.93 -18.06
C GLU A 164 -8.93 -8.94 -18.45
N LEU A 165 -8.06 -8.70 -17.48
CA LEU A 165 -6.62 -8.83 -17.62
C LEU A 165 -6.20 -10.30 -17.59
N SER A 166 -5.20 -10.65 -18.39
CA SER A 166 -4.57 -11.96 -18.31
C SER A 166 -3.86 -12.16 -16.96
N PRO A 167 -3.66 -13.42 -16.52
CA PRO A 167 -2.92 -13.71 -15.27
C PRO A 167 -1.55 -13.02 -15.23
N ALA A 168 -0.82 -13.02 -16.35
CA ALA A 168 0.45 -12.33 -16.48
C ALA A 168 0.34 -10.82 -16.26
N ALA A 169 -0.67 -10.16 -16.86
CA ALA A 169 -0.87 -8.72 -16.68
C ALA A 169 -1.24 -8.36 -15.23
N LEU A 170 -2.07 -9.19 -14.59
CA LEU A 170 -2.42 -9.04 -13.18
C LEU A 170 -1.18 -9.21 -12.27
N ALA A 171 -0.33 -10.21 -12.54
CA ALA A 171 0.91 -10.44 -11.80
C ALA A 171 1.88 -9.25 -11.90
N LEU A 172 2.07 -8.70 -13.11
CA LEU A 172 2.91 -7.51 -13.30
C LEU A 172 2.35 -6.26 -12.60
N MET A 173 1.03 -6.10 -12.59
CA MET A 173 0.36 -5.02 -11.86
C MET A 173 0.54 -5.16 -10.34
N LEU A 174 0.36 -6.37 -9.79
CA LEU A 174 0.62 -6.67 -8.38
C LEU A 174 2.08 -6.45 -8.01
N ALA A 175 3.01 -6.78 -8.90
CA ALA A 175 4.43 -6.53 -8.70
C ALA A 175 4.73 -5.04 -8.56
N LEU A 176 4.18 -4.23 -9.46
CA LEU A 176 4.29 -2.77 -9.41
C LEU A 176 3.78 -2.23 -8.07
N ILE A 177 2.60 -2.69 -7.62
CA ILE A 177 2.02 -2.30 -6.33
C ILE A 177 2.95 -2.72 -5.19
N ALA A 178 3.44 -3.96 -5.19
CA ALA A 178 4.33 -4.49 -4.13
C ALA A 178 5.55 -3.58 -3.94
N GLY A 179 6.23 -3.23 -5.03
CA GLY A 179 7.39 -2.33 -5.00
C GLY A 179 7.09 -0.94 -4.45
N ALA A 180 5.98 -0.34 -4.90
CA ALA A 180 5.54 0.97 -4.41
C ALA A 180 5.20 0.94 -2.92
N VAL A 181 4.47 -0.08 -2.47
CA VAL A 181 4.08 -0.28 -1.06
C VAL A 181 5.30 -0.44 -0.16
N ILE A 182 6.34 -1.17 -0.59
CA ILE A 182 7.59 -1.33 0.18
C ILE A 182 8.19 0.04 0.48
N LEU A 183 8.38 0.88 -0.55
CA LEU A 183 8.96 2.20 -0.35
C LEU A 183 8.08 3.09 0.51
N GLU A 184 6.77 3.14 0.23
CA GLU A 184 5.84 4.00 0.97
C GLU A 184 5.73 3.63 2.44
N THR A 185 5.83 2.34 2.76
CA THR A 185 5.85 1.83 4.14
C THR A 185 7.14 2.26 4.84
N PHE A 186 8.31 2.00 4.25
CA PHE A 186 9.58 2.42 4.86
C PHE A 186 9.72 3.94 4.97
N ARG A 187 9.21 4.70 4.00
CA ARG A 187 9.19 6.16 4.09
C ARG A 187 8.28 6.66 5.20
N HIS A 188 7.17 5.99 5.51
CA HIS A 188 6.37 6.43 6.66
C HIS A 188 7.08 6.14 7.99
N GLU A 189 7.87 5.07 8.06
CA GLU A 189 8.50 4.56 9.29
C GLU A 189 9.97 4.99 9.51
N LEU A 190 10.69 5.57 8.55
CA LEU A 190 12.11 5.97 8.74
C LEU A 190 12.33 7.48 9.08
N PRO A 191 11.69 8.44 8.40
CA PRO A 191 11.90 9.88 8.59
C PRO A 191 11.19 10.48 9.82
N GLN A 192 10.22 9.76 10.40
CA GLN A 192 9.37 10.26 11.49
C GLN A 192 9.86 9.85 12.89
N ALA A 193 11.19 9.81 13.12
CA ALA A 193 11.82 9.24 14.32
C ALA A 193 11.25 9.68 15.69
N GLY A 194 10.48 10.78 15.76
CA GLY A 194 9.79 11.24 16.97
C GLY A 194 8.34 10.75 17.19
N SER A 195 7.68 10.14 16.20
CA SER A 195 6.27 9.69 16.27
C SER A 195 6.06 8.22 15.91
N ILE A 196 7.13 7.47 15.62
CA ILE A 196 7.05 6.04 15.28
C ILE A 196 6.97 5.19 16.54
N ASN A 197 6.08 4.21 16.56
CA ASN A 197 6.06 3.19 17.60
C ASN A 197 6.64 1.87 17.07
N PHE A 198 7.96 1.72 17.22
CA PHE A 198 8.69 0.53 16.74
C PHE A 198 8.14 -0.79 17.30
N VAL A 199 7.73 -0.79 18.58
CA VAL A 199 7.13 -1.98 19.20
C VAL A 199 5.83 -2.38 18.50
N ALA A 200 4.94 -1.41 18.22
CA ALA A 200 3.69 -1.67 17.51
C ALA A 200 3.95 -2.15 16.08
N PHE A 201 4.93 -1.56 15.38
CA PHE A 201 5.34 -2.00 14.05
C PHE A 201 5.83 -3.45 14.06
N VAL A 202 6.81 -3.80 14.91
CA VAL A 202 7.37 -5.15 14.98
C VAL A 202 6.32 -6.16 15.48
N SER A 203 5.52 -5.81 16.50
CA SER A 203 4.52 -6.73 17.03
C SER A 203 3.43 -7.03 16.02
N SER A 204 2.95 -6.01 15.29
CA SER A 204 1.93 -6.22 14.27
C SER A 204 2.48 -7.00 13.08
N ALA A 205 3.70 -6.72 12.63
CA ALA A 205 4.37 -7.50 11.61
C ALA A 205 4.51 -8.98 12.03
N ALA A 206 4.99 -9.25 13.24
CA ALA A 206 5.14 -10.61 13.76
C ALA A 206 3.80 -11.35 13.87
N VAL A 207 2.77 -10.70 14.41
CA VAL A 207 1.42 -11.28 14.54
C VAL A 207 0.82 -11.57 13.17
N TYR A 208 0.97 -10.64 12.22
CA TYR A 208 0.42 -10.81 10.88
C TYR A 208 1.16 -11.88 10.08
N THR A 209 2.49 -11.95 10.19
CA THR A 209 3.30 -13.05 9.66
C THR A 209 2.84 -14.40 10.23
N ALA A 210 2.67 -14.50 11.55
CA ALA A 210 2.20 -15.74 12.17
C ALA A 210 0.81 -16.14 11.69
N LEU A 211 -0.08 -15.16 11.50
CA LEU A 211 -1.42 -15.39 10.94
C LEU A 211 -1.37 -15.91 9.50
N LEU A 212 -0.53 -15.32 8.64
CA LEU A 212 -0.34 -15.77 7.26
C LEU A 212 0.17 -17.21 7.22
N LEU A 213 1.25 -17.51 7.98
CA LEU A 213 1.83 -18.84 8.05
C LEU A 213 0.86 -19.89 8.60
N ALA A 214 0.07 -19.54 9.63
CA ALA A 214 -0.94 -20.43 10.20
C ALA A 214 -2.08 -20.75 9.22
N LEU A 215 -2.33 -19.88 8.25
CA LEU A 215 -3.34 -20.04 7.21
C LEU A 215 -2.76 -20.63 5.91
N GLY A 216 -1.49 -21.06 5.93
CA GLY A 216 -0.81 -21.66 4.78
C GLY A 216 -0.59 -20.70 3.62
N GLN A 217 -0.49 -19.40 3.92
CA GLN A 217 -0.24 -18.31 2.97
C GLN A 217 1.24 -17.98 2.83
#